data_AF-A0A7C6H9A5-F1
#
_entry.id   AF-A0A7C6H9A5-F1
#
_cell.length_a   1.000
_cell.length_b   1.000
_cell.length_c   1.000
_cell.angle_alpha   90.00
_cell.angle_beta   90.00
_cell.angle_gamma   90.00
#
_symmetry.space_group_name_H-M   'P 1'
#
loop_
_entity.id
_entity.type
_entity.pdbx_description
1 polymer ?
#
loop_
_entity_poly.entity_id
_entity_poly.type
_entity_poly.pdbx_seq_one_letter_code
_entity_poly.pdbx_strand_id
1 'polypeptide(L)'
;MKDLYKILWLIALIVFSCSKDDTPPTEPPVTEIKEGFNLSPAEPDADKELTITFKAPKTSALYGYKGDVYIHTEVVSEGQWLYVPAAWEQNLEKCKMAVVEPNVWSITLSPSIRQWFGSGETPVTK
;
A
#
# COMPACT_ATOMS: atom_id res chain seq x y z
N MET A 1 -2.99 6.74 -64.01
CA MET A 1 -1.77 7.54 -64.30
C MET A 1 -0.60 6.86 -63.61
N LYS A 2 0.28 6.27 -64.43
CA LYS A 2 1.71 5.98 -64.24
C LYS A 2 2.16 5.38 -62.90
N ASP A 3 2.35 4.07 -62.94
CA ASP A 3 3.49 3.39 -62.33
C ASP A 3 4.83 4.05 -62.69
N LEU A 4 5.85 3.73 -61.88
CA LEU A 4 7.27 3.64 -62.21
C LEU A 4 8.15 4.88 -61.93
N TYR A 5 8.90 4.84 -60.82
CA TYR A 5 10.37 4.73 -60.82
C TYR A 5 10.89 4.57 -59.37
N LYS A 6 11.42 3.42 -58.97
CA LYS A 6 12.86 3.12 -58.99
C LYS A 6 13.67 4.11 -58.14
N ILE A 7 13.91 3.77 -56.87
CA ILE A 7 15.18 4.02 -56.19
C ILE A 7 15.46 2.79 -55.33
N LEU A 8 16.24 1.91 -55.94
CA LEU A 8 16.99 0.84 -55.32
C LEU A 8 18.18 1.52 -54.62
N TRP A 9 18.21 1.52 -53.29
CA TRP A 9 19.46 1.58 -52.53
C TRP A 9 19.41 0.49 -51.47
N LEU A 10 20.11 -0.60 -51.78
CA LEU A 10 20.69 -1.49 -50.78
C LEU A 10 21.49 -0.66 -49.79
N ILE A 11 21.12 -0.69 -48.50
CA ILE A 11 22.10 -0.89 -47.42
C ILE A 11 21.44 -1.83 -46.41
N ALA A 12 21.80 -3.11 -46.52
CA ALA A 12 21.74 -4.02 -45.40
C ALA A 12 22.82 -3.60 -44.41
N LEU A 13 22.42 -3.12 -43.23
CA LEU A 13 23.21 -3.21 -42.01
C LEU A 13 22.27 -3.63 -40.89
N ILE A 14 22.32 -4.92 -40.61
CA ILE A 14 21.85 -5.54 -39.39
C ILE A 14 22.69 -4.97 -38.24
N VAL A 15 22.04 -4.29 -37.31
CA VAL A 15 22.30 -4.45 -35.88
C VAL A 15 20.97 -4.26 -35.14
N PHE A 16 20.21 -5.35 -35.03
CA PHE A 16 19.37 -5.55 -33.86
C PHE A 16 20.32 -5.70 -32.67
N SER A 17 20.76 -4.59 -32.10
CA SER A 17 21.29 -4.59 -30.74
C SER A 17 20.09 -4.73 -29.82
N CYS A 18 19.57 -5.96 -29.69
CA CYS A 18 18.87 -6.32 -28.47
C CYS A 18 19.91 -6.18 -27.35
N SER A 19 19.89 -5.05 -26.64
CA SER A 19 20.31 -5.07 -25.24
C SER A 19 19.38 -6.07 -24.59
N LYS A 20 19.87 -7.30 -24.44
CA LYS A 20 19.32 -8.19 -23.44
C LYS A 20 19.67 -7.52 -22.13
N ASP A 21 18.78 -6.64 -21.67
CA ASP A 21 18.72 -6.31 -20.26
C ASP A 21 18.21 -7.58 -19.57
N ASP A 22 19.10 -8.57 -19.45
CA ASP A 22 18.95 -9.79 -18.64
C ASP A 22 19.07 -9.43 -17.16
N THR A 23 18.49 -8.29 -16.75
CA THR A 23 18.27 -8.00 -15.35
C THR A 23 16.87 -8.55 -15.07
N PRO A 24 16.74 -9.63 -14.27
CA PRO A 24 15.43 -9.99 -13.74
C PRO A 24 14.83 -8.71 -13.14
N PRO A 25 13.53 -8.41 -13.34
CA PRO A 25 12.89 -7.41 -12.53
C PRO A 25 13.25 -7.73 -11.09
N THR A 26 13.94 -6.81 -10.41
CA THR A 26 14.18 -6.96 -8.98
C THR A 26 12.79 -6.97 -8.37
N GLU A 27 12.28 -8.16 -8.09
CA GLU A 27 11.03 -8.33 -7.38
C GLU A 27 11.19 -7.49 -6.11
N PRO A 28 10.33 -6.47 -5.91
CA PRO A 28 10.44 -5.64 -4.73
C PRO A 28 10.45 -6.58 -3.53
N PRO A 29 11.35 -6.38 -2.55
CA PRO A 29 11.53 -7.32 -1.46
C PRO A 29 10.17 -7.60 -0.83
N VAL A 30 9.68 -8.84 -0.99
CA VAL A 30 8.45 -9.30 -0.35
C VAL A 30 8.70 -9.18 1.14
N THR A 31 8.17 -8.11 1.73
CA THR A 31 8.32 -7.86 3.15
C THR A 31 7.50 -8.91 3.87
N GLU A 32 8.17 -9.86 4.51
CA GLU A 32 7.52 -10.93 5.25
C GLU A 32 6.55 -10.35 6.30
N ILE A 33 5.27 -10.73 6.22
CA ILE A 33 4.24 -10.30 7.17
C ILE A 33 4.40 -11.11 8.47
N LYS A 34 4.84 -10.42 9.53
CA LYS A 34 5.00 -10.96 10.88
C LYS A 34 3.66 -11.00 11.61
N GLU A 35 3.52 -11.86 12.61
CA GLU A 35 2.35 -11.83 13.48
C GLU A 35 2.23 -10.46 14.19
N GLY A 36 1.01 -9.97 14.36
CA GLY A 36 0.73 -8.62 14.85
C GLY A 36 0.67 -7.57 13.73
N PHE A 37 0.98 -6.32 14.07
CA PHE A 37 0.94 -5.19 13.16
C PHE A 37 2.22 -5.07 12.33
N ASN A 38 2.05 -4.82 11.04
CA ASN A 38 3.10 -4.54 10.06
C ASN A 38 2.77 -3.22 9.37
N LEU A 39 3.79 -2.38 9.14
CA LEU A 39 3.66 -1.05 8.57
C LEU A 39 4.44 -0.97 7.25
N SER A 40 3.83 -0.36 6.23
CA SER A 40 4.49 -0.06 4.96
C SER A 40 4.16 1.38 4.53
N PRO A 41 5.16 2.28 4.48
CA PRO A 41 6.56 2.06 4.85
C PRO A 41 6.74 1.75 6.35
N ALA A 42 7.85 1.09 6.70
CA ALA A 42 8.15 0.70 8.09
C ALA A 42 8.36 1.91 9.02
N GLU A 43 8.76 3.04 8.45
CA GLU A 43 8.81 4.34 9.13
C GLU A 43 7.67 5.21 8.57
N PRO A 44 6.55 5.31 9.28
CA PRO A 44 5.43 6.14 8.84
C PRO A 44 5.82 7.62 8.77
N ASP A 45 5.29 8.28 7.76
CA ASP A 45 5.41 9.71 7.54
C ASP A 45 3.97 10.26 7.43
N ALA A 46 3.66 11.27 8.23
CA ALA A 46 2.31 11.82 8.34
C ALA A 46 1.78 12.36 7.01
N ASP A 47 2.69 12.82 6.16
CA ASP A 47 2.40 13.47 4.88
C ASP A 47 2.40 12.48 3.71
N LYS A 48 2.60 11.19 4.00
CA LYS A 48 2.58 10.10 3.02
C LYS A 48 1.54 9.05 3.37
N GLU A 49 1.27 8.19 2.40
CA GLU A 49 0.42 7.02 2.59
C GLU A 49 1.06 6.02 3.57
N LEU A 50 0.22 5.34 4.34
CA LEU A 50 0.62 4.22 5.20
C LEU A 50 -0.31 3.05 4.99
N THR A 51 0.23 1.88 4.67
CA THR A 51 -0.49 0.62 4.75
C THR A 51 -0.20 -0.06 6.08
N ILE A 52 -1.26 -0.39 6.82
CA ILE A 52 -1.23 -1.15 8.06
C ILE A 52 -1.78 -2.54 7.76
N THR A 53 -1.01 -3.57 8.06
CA THR A 53 -1.41 -4.96 7.93
C THR A 53 -1.38 -5.63 9.30
N PHE A 54 -2.48 -6.27 9.68
CA PHE A 54 -2.57 -7.06 10.90
C PHE A 54 -2.66 -8.55 10.54
N LYS A 55 -1.71 -9.34 11.01
CA LYS A 55 -1.73 -10.80 10.95
C LYS A 55 -2.04 -11.35 12.33
N ALA A 56 -3.22 -11.94 12.49
CA ALA A 56 -3.64 -12.47 13.79
C ALA A 56 -2.74 -13.66 14.20
N PRO A 57 -2.06 -13.60 15.36
CA PRO A 57 -1.41 -14.77 15.94
C PRO A 57 -2.47 -15.80 16.35
N LYS A 58 -2.06 -17.08 16.49
CA LYS A 58 -2.97 -18.16 16.92
C LYS A 58 -3.67 -17.92 18.26
N THR A 59 -3.08 -17.09 19.12
CA THR A 59 -3.62 -16.71 20.43
C THR A 59 -4.63 -15.56 20.36
N SER A 60 -4.77 -14.90 19.20
CA SER A 60 -5.73 -13.81 19.02
C SER A 60 -7.15 -14.35 18.89
N ALA A 61 -8.11 -13.63 19.47
CA ALA A 61 -9.54 -13.88 19.24
C ALA A 61 -9.95 -13.72 17.77
N LEU A 62 -9.15 -13.02 16.96
CA LEU A 62 -9.36 -12.87 15.52
C LEU A 62 -8.82 -14.06 14.71
N TYR A 63 -8.08 -14.99 15.30
CA TYR A 63 -7.57 -16.15 14.56
C TYR A 63 -8.73 -17.06 14.13
N GLY A 64 -8.84 -17.29 12.82
CA GLY A 64 -9.93 -18.04 12.18
C GLY A 64 -11.18 -17.22 11.93
N TYR A 65 -11.25 -15.97 12.36
CA TYR A 65 -12.42 -15.10 12.17
C TYR A 65 -12.69 -14.85 10.68
N LYS A 66 -13.97 -14.88 10.29
CA LYS A 66 -14.42 -14.78 8.88
C LYS A 66 -15.29 -13.56 8.60
N GLY A 67 -15.64 -12.80 9.64
CA GLY A 67 -16.39 -11.56 9.48
C GLY A 67 -15.49 -10.39 9.10
N ASP A 68 -16.11 -9.22 9.03
CA ASP A 68 -15.41 -7.97 8.78
C ASP A 68 -14.59 -7.54 10.01
N VAL A 69 -13.38 -7.06 9.76
CA VAL A 69 -12.46 -6.51 10.77
C VAL A 69 -12.31 -5.02 10.52
N TYR A 70 -12.37 -4.23 11.59
CA TYR A 70 -12.28 -2.77 11.54
C TYR A 70 -11.15 -2.28 12.45
N ILE A 71 -10.43 -1.25 12.01
CA ILE A 71 -9.41 -0.60 12.84
C ILE A 71 -10.06 0.49 13.70
N HIS A 72 -9.79 0.46 15.01
CA HIS A 72 -9.99 1.61 15.88
C HIS A 72 -8.65 2.33 16.03
N THR A 73 -8.61 3.61 15.69
CA THR A 73 -7.36 4.38 15.62
C THR A 73 -7.64 5.86 15.80
N GLU A 74 -6.65 6.62 16.25
CA GLU A 74 -6.75 8.02 16.64
C GLU A 74 -5.37 8.67 16.58
N VAL A 75 -5.33 9.99 16.52
CA VAL A 75 -4.08 10.77 16.50
C VAL A 75 -3.79 11.26 17.90
N VAL A 76 -2.59 10.98 18.40
CA VAL A 76 -2.09 11.57 19.63
C VAL A 76 -1.31 12.84 19.29
N SER A 77 -1.74 13.97 19.84
CA SER A 77 -1.02 15.24 19.75
C SER A 77 -1.02 15.90 21.11
N GLU A 78 0.16 16.29 21.60
CA GLU A 78 0.33 16.96 22.89
C GLU A 78 -0.33 16.23 24.08
N GLY A 79 -0.33 14.88 24.04
CA GLY A 79 -0.95 14.03 25.06
C GLY A 79 -2.49 13.95 24.99
N GLN A 80 -3.11 14.53 23.96
CA GLN A 80 -4.53 14.43 23.70
C GLN A 80 -4.81 13.47 22.55
N TRP A 81 -5.90 12.71 22.71
CA TRP A 81 -6.45 11.84 21.69
C TRP A 81 -7.44 12.62 20.83
N LEU A 82 -7.16 12.71 19.53
CA LEU A 82 -7.87 13.55 18.58
C LEU A 82 -8.21 12.76 17.30
N TYR A 83 -9.15 13.28 16.52
CA TYR A 83 -9.48 12.78 15.18
C TYR A 83 -9.89 11.30 15.13
N VAL A 84 -10.67 10.85 16.12
CA VAL A 84 -11.21 9.47 16.16
C VAL A 84 -12.18 9.26 14.99
N PRO A 85 -11.88 8.40 14.00
CA PRO A 85 -12.76 8.22 12.84
C PRO A 85 -14.06 7.50 13.20
N ALA A 86 -14.02 6.55 14.14
CA ALA A 86 -15.16 5.74 14.57
C ALA A 86 -15.09 5.45 16.08
N ALA A 87 -16.23 5.57 16.78
CA ALA A 87 -16.35 5.13 18.18
C ALA A 87 -16.21 3.61 18.29
N TRP A 88 -15.95 3.09 19.50
CA TRP A 88 -15.74 1.66 19.75
C TRP A 88 -16.90 0.77 19.29
N GLU A 89 -18.14 1.24 19.44
CA GLU A 89 -19.35 0.52 19.06
C GLU A 89 -19.79 0.78 17.61
N GLN A 90 -18.97 1.48 16.82
CA GLN A 90 -19.32 1.90 15.47
C GLN A 90 -18.39 1.29 14.42
N ASN A 91 -18.98 0.51 13.52
CA ASN A 91 -18.29 0.00 12.33
C ASN A 91 -18.52 0.96 11.16
N LEU A 92 -17.47 1.70 10.77
CA LEU A 92 -17.48 2.55 9.57
C LEU A 92 -16.72 1.89 8.43
N GLU A 93 -17.26 2.01 7.21
CA GLU A 93 -16.59 1.52 5.99
C GLU A 93 -15.18 2.08 5.82
N LYS A 94 -14.95 3.35 6.19
CA LYS A 94 -13.62 3.98 6.15
C LYS A 94 -12.58 3.25 7.02
N CYS A 95 -13.02 2.58 8.08
CA CYS A 95 -12.17 1.85 9.03
C CYS A 95 -12.11 0.34 8.73
N LYS A 96 -12.86 -0.14 7.72
CA LYS A 96 -12.91 -1.56 7.38
C LYS A 96 -11.58 -1.98 6.77
N MET A 97 -11.01 -3.06 7.28
CA MET A 97 -9.81 -3.67 6.73
C MET A 97 -10.19 -4.68 5.64
N ALA A 98 -9.43 -4.68 4.54
CA ALA A 98 -9.54 -5.66 3.48
C ALA A 98 -8.89 -6.99 3.89
N VAL A 99 -9.50 -8.12 3.54
CA VAL A 99 -8.87 -9.44 3.72
C VAL A 99 -7.76 -9.60 2.68
N VAL A 100 -6.54 -9.88 3.12
CA VAL A 100 -5.39 -10.17 2.23
C VAL A 100 -5.24 -11.68 2.04
N GLU A 101 -5.28 -12.41 3.15
CA GLU A 101 -5.23 -13.88 3.21
C GLU A 101 -5.90 -14.34 4.52
N PRO A 102 -6.12 -15.65 4.77
CA PRO A 102 -6.69 -16.10 6.03
C PRO A 102 -5.91 -15.57 7.24
N ASN A 103 -6.62 -14.90 8.16
CA ASN A 103 -6.07 -14.29 9.37
C ASN A 103 -5.22 -13.03 9.15
N VAL A 104 -5.23 -12.46 7.94
CA VAL A 104 -4.48 -11.25 7.60
C VAL A 104 -5.40 -10.24 6.96
N TRP A 105 -5.41 -9.03 7.53
CA TRP A 105 -6.19 -7.91 7.02
C TRP A 105 -5.30 -6.69 6.85
N SER A 106 -5.62 -5.83 5.88
CA SER A 106 -4.90 -4.59 5.63
C SER A 106 -5.82 -3.39 5.44
N ILE A 107 -5.30 -2.21 5.72
CA ILE A 107 -5.93 -0.93 5.39
C ILE A 107 -4.86 0.07 4.98
N THR A 108 -5.17 0.90 4.01
CA THR A 108 -4.26 1.94 3.50
C THR A 108 -4.83 3.32 3.84
N LEU A 109 -4.05 4.12 4.56
CA LEU A 109 -4.37 5.49 4.96
C LEU A 109 -3.89 6.43 3.85
N SER A 110 -4.77 6.68 2.88
CA SER A 110 -4.49 7.39 1.62
C SER A 110 -5.32 8.68 1.50
N PRO A 111 -4.84 9.74 0.80
CA PRO A 111 -3.53 9.86 0.14
C PRO A 111 -2.35 10.06 1.10
N SER A 112 -2.64 10.47 2.33
CA SER A 112 -1.69 10.50 3.44
C SER A 112 -2.38 10.17 4.76
N ILE A 113 -1.60 9.85 5.79
CA ILE A 113 -2.12 9.65 7.15
C ILE A 113 -2.95 10.86 7.59
N ARG A 114 -2.42 12.08 7.42
CA ARG A 114 -3.13 13.32 7.81
C ARG A 114 -4.45 13.50 7.08
N GLN A 115 -4.47 13.27 5.77
CA GLN A 115 -5.68 13.42 4.98
C GLN A 115 -6.71 12.35 5.32
N TRP A 116 -6.25 11.13 5.61
CA TRP A 116 -7.13 10.07 6.07
C TRP A 116 -7.76 10.41 7.42
N PHE A 117 -7.02 10.98 8.37
CA PHE A 117 -7.58 11.45 9.64
C PHE A 117 -8.35 12.78 9.54
N GLY A 118 -8.11 13.57 8.50
CA GLY A 118 -8.57 14.96 8.42
C GLY A 118 -7.89 15.86 9.45
N SER A 119 -6.64 15.56 9.83
CA SER A 119 -5.94 16.24 10.94
C SER A 119 -5.18 17.51 10.53
N GLY A 120 -5.16 17.86 9.24
CA GLY A 120 -4.44 19.02 8.72
C GLY A 120 -2.98 19.03 9.19
N GLU A 121 -2.49 20.19 9.62
CA GLU A 121 -1.11 20.39 10.07
C GLU A 121 -0.86 20.01 11.54
N THR A 122 -1.78 19.28 12.19
CA THR A 122 -1.65 18.93 13.62
C THR A 122 -0.32 18.21 13.89
N PRO A 123 0.53 18.67 14.81
CA PRO A 123 1.77 17.97 15.12
C PRO A 123 1.49 16.52 15.53
N VAL A 124 2.14 15.56 14.88
CA VAL A 124 2.05 14.15 15.28
C VAL A 124 3.38 13.73 15.88
N THR A 125 3.32 13.11 17.05
CA THR A 125 4.48 12.54 17.71
C THR A 125 4.60 11.07 17.35
N LYS A 126 5.84 10.60 17.13
CA LYS A 126 6.16 9.17 17.04
C LYS A 126 6.14 8.52 18.43
#